data_AF-A0A554JUI1-F1
#
_entry.id   AF-A0A554JUI1-F1
#
_cell.length_a   1.000
_cell.length_b   1.000
_cell.length_c   1.000
_cell.angle_alpha   90.00
_cell.angle_beta   90.00
_cell.angle_gamma   90.00
#
_symmetry.space_group_name_H-M   'P 1'
#
loop_
_entity.id
_entity.type
_entity.pdbx_description
1 polymer ?
#
loop_
_entity_poly.entity_id
_entity_poly.type
_entity_poly.pdbx_seq_one_letter_code
_entity_poly.pdbx_strand_id
1 'polypeptide(L)'
;MTLLLHTSTPAAYLGLVAEGRFLACEEFPLDPRFSEQLAERIRRLLERVQPLRHPGLLPLETIVVHAGPAFAKATAGRPGGFTGLRIGVTTANTLAYALGIPVIGVSGNVSGLDELLACSSGLPPTTENLVVPAYGREPALGPSPS
;
A
#
# COMPACT_ATOMS: atom_id res chain seq x y z
N MET A 1 6.81 13.62 5.17
CA MET A 1 5.40 13.19 4.91
C MET A 1 5.33 11.69 4.62
N THR A 2 4.17 11.07 4.81
CA THR A 2 3.98 9.61 4.69
C THR A 2 2.95 9.29 3.61
N LEU A 3 3.29 8.37 2.71
CA LEU A 3 2.36 7.81 1.72
C LEU A 3 1.75 6.52 2.28
N LEU A 4 0.42 6.43 2.29
CA LEU A 4 -0.34 5.24 2.67
C LEU A 4 -0.88 4.55 1.40
N LEU A 5 -0.75 3.23 1.33
CA LEU A 5 -1.22 2.42 0.20
C LEU A 5 -1.96 1.17 0.70
N HIS A 6 -3.23 1.05 0.33
CA HIS A 6 -4.06 -0.10 0.67
C HIS A 6 -4.72 -0.68 -0.58
N THR A 7 -4.41 -1.93 -0.93
CA THR A 7 -4.82 -2.53 -2.20
C THR A 7 -5.40 -3.94 -2.03
N SER A 8 -5.74 -4.34 -0.81
CA SER A 8 -6.22 -5.69 -0.48
C SER A 8 -7.74 -5.84 -0.49
N THR A 9 -8.50 -4.77 -0.79
CA THR A 9 -9.96 -4.81 -0.94
C THR A 9 -10.35 -4.67 -2.43
N PRO A 10 -11.64 -4.72 -2.80
CA PRO A 10 -12.08 -4.39 -4.16
C PRO A 10 -11.81 -2.94 -4.59
N ALA A 11 -11.49 -2.06 -3.64
CA ALA A 11 -11.04 -0.69 -3.89
C ALA A 11 -9.60 -0.51 -3.40
N ALA A 12 -8.85 0.32 -4.11
CA ALA A 12 -7.56 0.80 -3.67
C ALA A 12 -7.71 2.15 -2.97
N TYR A 13 -6.93 2.34 -1.92
CA TYR A 13 -6.87 3.58 -1.17
C TYR A 13 -5.44 4.12 -1.19
N LEU A 14 -5.32 5.41 -1.48
CA LEU A 14 -4.08 6.17 -1.39
C LEU A 14 -4.27 7.33 -0.43
N GLY A 15 -3.29 7.57 0.44
CA GLY A 15 -3.32 8.69 1.38
C GLY A 15 -1.96 9.36 1.51
N LEU A 16 -1.95 10.69 1.65
CA LEU A 16 -0.80 11.45 2.08
C LEU A 16 -1.07 12.02 3.46
N VAL A 17 -0.15 11.77 4.39
CA VAL A 17 -0.26 12.18 5.79
C VAL A 17 0.98 12.98 6.18
N ALA A 18 0.78 14.07 6.93
CA ALA A 18 1.84 14.78 7.61
C ALA A 18 1.36 15.15 9.01
N GLU A 19 2.24 15.01 10.01
CA GLU A 19 1.91 15.31 11.42
C GLU A 19 0.61 14.62 11.90
N GLY A 20 0.37 13.38 11.45
CA GLY A 20 -0.82 12.61 11.78
C GLY A 20 -2.12 13.08 11.13
N ARG A 21 -2.08 14.06 10.22
CA ARG A 21 -3.25 14.59 9.49
C ARG A 21 -3.17 14.24 8.01
N PHE A 22 -4.31 13.86 7.42
CA PHE A 22 -4.43 13.64 5.99
C PHE A 22 -4.33 14.97 5.23
N LEU A 23 -3.37 15.06 4.31
CA LEU A 23 -3.22 16.17 3.36
C LEU A 23 -4.05 15.94 2.10
N ALA A 24 -4.13 14.69 1.65
CA ALA A 24 -4.99 14.25 0.56
C ALA A 24 -5.23 12.75 0.66
N CYS A 25 -6.37 12.29 0.16
CA CYS A 25 -6.66 10.87 -0.01
C CYS A 25 -7.46 10.63 -1.29
N GLU A 26 -7.41 9.40 -1.78
CA GLU A 26 -8.17 8.96 -2.93
C GLU A 26 -8.58 7.50 -2.76
N GLU A 27 -9.83 7.19 -3.10
CA GLU A 27 -10.35 5.82 -3.23
C GLU A 27 -10.73 5.59 -4.69
N PHE A 28 -10.39 4.41 -5.22
CA PHE A 28 -10.71 4.04 -6.60
C PHE A 28 -10.82 2.53 -6.77
N PRO A 29 -11.61 2.03 -7.73
CA PRO A 29 -11.80 0.59 -7.92
C PRO A 29 -10.52 -0.11 -8.40
N LEU A 30 -10.32 -1.35 -7.96
CA LEU A 30 -9.31 -2.25 -8.52
C LEU A 30 -9.80 -2.85 -9.84
N ASP A 31 -9.53 -2.14 -10.93
CA ASP A 31 -9.81 -2.58 -12.29
C ASP A 31 -8.61 -3.32 -12.94
N PRO A 32 -8.79 -4.00 -14.10
CA PRO A 32 -7.70 -4.73 -14.76
C PRO A 32 -6.47 -3.89 -15.16
N ARG A 33 -6.60 -2.57 -15.28
CA ARG A 33 -5.50 -1.64 -15.58
C ARG A 33 -4.88 -1.04 -14.32
N PHE A 34 -5.21 -1.55 -13.15
CA PHE A 34 -4.70 -1.05 -11.87
C PHE A 34 -3.16 -0.92 -11.86
N SER A 35 -2.44 -1.90 -12.40
CA SER A 35 -0.97 -1.86 -12.54
C SER A 35 -0.46 -0.71 -13.38
N GLU A 36 -1.22 -0.29 -14.41
CA GLU A 36 -0.88 0.84 -15.29
C GLU A 36 -1.20 2.18 -14.63
N GLN A 37 -2.26 2.23 -13.82
CA GLN A 37 -2.78 3.47 -13.25
C GLN A 37 -2.12 3.88 -11.93
N LEU A 38 -1.65 2.93 -11.12
CA LEU A 38 -1.26 3.19 -9.74
C LEU A 38 -0.15 4.25 -9.61
N ALA A 39 0.93 4.13 -10.38
CA ALA A 39 2.05 5.07 -10.34
C ALA A 39 1.62 6.49 -10.70
N GLU A 40 0.79 6.61 -11.73
CA GLU A 40 0.24 7.88 -12.18
C GLU A 40 -0.76 8.48 -11.17
N ARG A 41 -1.55 7.65 -10.48
CA ARG A 41 -2.40 8.11 -9.36
C ARG A 41 -1.58 8.61 -8.18
N ILE A 42 -0.50 7.92 -7.81
CA ILE A 42 0.44 8.40 -6.77
C ILE A 42 1.03 9.75 -7.17
N ARG A 43 1.50 9.89 -8.42
CA ARG A 43 2.03 11.16 -8.95
C ARG A 43 1.00 12.29 -8.82
N ARG A 44 -0.24 12.07 -9.28
CA ARG A 44 -1.31 13.06 -9.19
C ARG A 44 -1.65 13.44 -7.75
N LEU A 45 -1.67 12.46 -6.84
CA LEU A 45 -1.92 12.73 -5.42
C LEU A 45 -0.82 13.59 -4.80
N LEU A 46 0.45 13.30 -5.12
CA LEU A 46 1.60 14.11 -4.71
C LEU A 46 1.48 15.53 -5.28
N GLU A 47 1.16 15.68 -6.57
CA GLU A 47 1.01 16.99 -7.23
C GLU A 47 -0.12 17.85 -6.64
N ARG A 48 -1.20 17.23 -6.13
CA ARG A 48 -2.28 17.96 -5.44
C ARG A 48 -1.81 18.64 -4.15
N VAL A 49 -0.91 17.99 -3.41
CA VAL A 49 -0.39 18.52 -2.15
C VAL A 49 0.81 19.42 -2.41
N GLN A 50 1.70 19.01 -3.32
CA GLN A 50 2.95 19.71 -3.62
C GLN A 50 3.28 19.63 -5.11
N PRO A 51 3.18 20.75 -5.85
CA PRO A 51 3.61 20.79 -7.23
C PRO A 51 5.10 20.43 -7.33
N LEU A 52 5.45 19.47 -8.20
CA LEU A 52 6.81 18.91 -8.38
C LEU A 52 7.90 19.94 -8.76
N ARG A 53 7.57 21.22 -8.90
CA ARG A 53 8.47 22.31 -9.29
C ARG A 53 8.73 23.35 -8.19
N HIS A 54 8.21 23.17 -6.98
CA HIS A 54 8.38 24.16 -5.91
C HIS A 54 9.50 23.78 -4.93
N PRO A 55 10.45 24.67 -4.59
CA PRO A 55 11.60 24.37 -3.70
C PRO A 55 11.27 24.19 -2.20
N GLY A 56 9.98 24.15 -1.83
CA GLY A 56 9.51 24.00 -0.45
C GLY A 56 8.86 22.63 -0.19
N LEU A 57 9.33 21.58 -0.87
CA LEU A 57 8.75 20.24 -0.76
C LEU A 57 8.88 19.70 0.66
N LEU A 58 7.80 19.13 1.17
CA LEU A 58 7.82 18.24 2.31
C LEU A 58 8.32 16.92 1.72
N PRO A 59 9.52 16.45 2.06
CA PRO A 59 10.02 15.21 1.49
C PRO A 59 9.10 14.06 1.88
N LEU A 60 8.87 13.13 0.95
CA LEU A 60 8.31 11.84 1.31
C LEU A 60 9.38 11.13 2.15
N GLU A 61 9.03 10.78 3.38
CA GLU A 61 9.96 10.23 4.37
C GLU A 61 9.72 8.75 4.65
N THR A 62 8.51 8.27 4.36
CA THR A 62 8.11 6.89 4.64
C THR A 62 6.94 6.48 3.75
N ILE A 63 6.89 5.21 3.38
CA ILE A 63 5.74 4.59 2.72
C ILE A 63 5.17 3.53 3.66
N VAL A 64 3.86 3.54 3.90
CA VAL A 64 3.14 2.50 4.63
C VAL A 64 2.25 1.77 3.65
N VAL A 65 2.34 0.44 3.64
CA VAL A 65 1.54 -0.40 2.75
C VAL A 65 0.86 -1.52 3.54
N HIS A 66 -0.40 -1.82 3.21
CA HIS A 66 -1.03 -3.02 3.73
C HIS A 66 -0.40 -4.26 3.09
N ALA A 67 0.19 -5.11 3.92
CA ALA A 67 0.92 -6.32 3.51
C ALA A 67 0.02 -7.57 3.47
N GLY A 68 -1.22 -7.48 3.92
CA GLY A 68 -2.19 -8.60 3.93
C GLY A 68 -2.73 -8.92 5.32
N PRO A 69 -3.59 -9.94 5.45
CA PRO A 69 -4.16 -10.34 6.74
C PRO A 69 -3.09 -10.90 7.70
N ALA A 70 -3.29 -10.68 9.01
CA ALA A 70 -2.38 -11.18 10.05
C ALA A 70 -2.40 -12.71 10.20
N PHE A 71 -3.49 -13.38 9.82
CA PHE A 71 -3.63 -14.83 9.93
C PHE A 71 -4.06 -15.45 8.59
N ALA A 72 -3.48 -16.61 8.28
CA ALA A 72 -3.70 -17.39 7.07
C ALA A 72 -5.05 -18.12 6.99
N LYS A 73 -6.08 -17.59 7.65
CA LYS A 73 -7.39 -18.25 7.71
C LYS A 73 -8.47 -17.36 7.09
N ALA A 74 -8.86 -17.76 5.88
CA ALA A 74 -10.10 -17.42 5.19
C ALA A 74 -10.24 -16.02 4.57
N THR A 75 -9.61 -15.82 3.41
CA THR A 75 -10.21 -14.99 2.33
C THR A 75 -10.21 -15.77 1.01
N ALA A 76 -10.72 -17.00 1.04
CA ALA A 76 -11.01 -17.73 -0.18
C ALA A 76 -12.08 -16.96 -0.97
N GLY A 77 -11.70 -16.43 -2.14
CA GLY A 77 -12.65 -15.98 -3.15
C GLY A 77 -13.02 -14.50 -3.15
N ARG A 78 -12.32 -13.59 -2.45
CA ARG A 78 -12.55 -12.15 -2.65
C ARG A 78 -11.76 -11.63 -3.87
N PRO A 79 -12.41 -11.16 -4.95
CA PRO A 79 -11.74 -10.42 -6.01
C PRO A 79 -11.06 -9.17 -5.41
N GLY A 80 -9.83 -8.87 -5.83
CA GLY A 80 -9.05 -7.70 -5.36
C GLY A 80 -7.90 -8.02 -4.42
N GLY A 81 -7.99 -9.09 -3.60
CA GLY A 81 -7.00 -9.37 -2.55
C GLY A 81 -5.60 -9.73 -3.07
N PHE A 82 -5.46 -10.77 -3.90
CA PHE A 82 -4.14 -11.32 -4.25
C PHE A 82 -3.33 -10.44 -5.22
N THR A 83 -3.94 -10.06 -6.34
CA THR A 83 -3.27 -9.24 -7.37
C THR A 83 -3.03 -7.81 -6.87
N GLY A 84 -4.03 -7.23 -6.19
CA GLY A 84 -3.91 -5.90 -5.61
C GLY A 84 -2.80 -5.83 -4.57
N LEU A 85 -2.70 -6.80 -3.65
CA LEU A 85 -1.61 -6.87 -2.66
C LEU A 85 -0.23 -6.90 -3.32
N ARG A 86 -0.05 -7.74 -4.36
CA ARG A 86 1.23 -7.84 -5.07
C ARG A 86 1.64 -6.54 -5.71
N ILE A 87 0.71 -5.93 -6.45
CA ILE A 87 0.96 -4.66 -7.13
C ILE A 87 1.27 -3.59 -6.09
N GLY A 88 0.44 -3.46 -5.05
CA GLY A 88 0.62 -2.46 -4.00
C GLY A 88 1.96 -2.59 -3.27
N VAL A 89 2.27 -3.78 -2.76
CA VAL A 89 3.53 -4.02 -2.03
C VAL A 89 4.76 -3.84 -2.93
N THR A 90 4.71 -4.32 -4.17
CA THR A 90 5.83 -4.16 -5.13
C THR A 90 6.05 -2.68 -5.46
N THR A 91 4.98 -1.93 -5.71
CA THR A 91 5.04 -0.49 -5.95
C THR A 91 5.61 0.25 -4.74
N ALA A 92 5.11 -0.02 -3.53
CA ALA A 92 5.61 0.61 -2.30
C ALA A 92 7.11 0.35 -2.11
N ASN A 93 7.55 -0.91 -2.21
CA ASN A 93 8.96 -1.28 -2.11
C ASN A 93 9.82 -0.59 -3.17
N THR A 94 9.35 -0.54 -4.41
CA THR A 94 10.10 0.07 -5.53
C THR A 94 10.27 1.57 -5.34
N LEU A 95 9.21 2.28 -4.94
CA LEU A 95 9.29 3.71 -4.62
C LEU A 95 10.20 3.96 -3.42
N ALA A 96 10.06 3.18 -2.34
CA ALA A 96 10.88 3.30 -1.14
C ALA A 96 12.37 3.12 -1.47
N TYR A 97 12.71 2.08 -2.24
CA TYR A 97 14.05 1.82 -2.71
C TYR A 97 14.61 2.98 -3.57
N ALA A 98 13.84 3.45 -4.55
CA ALA A 98 14.28 4.52 -5.45
C ALA A 98 14.49 5.87 -4.72
N LEU A 99 13.72 6.14 -3.67
CA LEU A 99 13.81 7.36 -2.87
C LEU A 99 14.78 7.25 -1.69
N GLY A 100 15.26 6.04 -1.38
CA GLY A 100 16.11 5.80 -0.20
C GLY A 100 15.37 6.00 1.12
N ILE A 101 14.06 5.73 1.15
CA ILE A 101 13.21 5.93 2.33
C ILE A 101 12.65 4.60 2.86
N PRO A 102 12.33 4.50 4.15
CA PRO A 102 11.74 3.29 4.71
C PRO A 102 10.35 2.96 4.14
N VAL A 103 10.08 1.66 4.12
CA VAL A 103 8.75 1.09 3.92
C VAL A 103 8.29 0.38 5.19
N ILE A 104 7.01 0.53 5.55
CA ILE A 104 6.36 -0.14 6.67
C ILE A 104 5.25 -1.03 6.12
N GLY A 105 5.35 -2.34 6.36
CA GLY A 105 4.32 -3.31 6.03
C GLY A 105 3.37 -3.53 7.19
N VAL A 106 2.09 -3.18 7.02
CA VAL A 106 1.05 -3.42 8.03
C VAL A 106 0.31 -4.70 7.68
N SER A 107 0.33 -5.68 8.58
CA SER A 107 -0.47 -6.89 8.48
C SER A 107 -1.66 -6.84 9.43
N GLY A 108 -2.81 -7.37 9.03
CA GLY A 108 -4.02 -7.34 9.86
C GLY A 108 -5.29 -7.13 9.08
N ASN A 109 -6.41 -7.10 9.81
CA ASN A 109 -7.69 -6.69 9.26
C ASN A 109 -7.73 -5.16 9.21
N VAL A 110 -7.33 -4.62 8.07
CA VAL A 110 -7.34 -3.19 7.77
C VAL A 110 -8.31 -3.01 6.62
N SER A 111 -9.25 -2.08 6.75
CA SER A 111 -10.31 -1.83 5.78
C SER A 111 -10.11 -0.51 5.02
N GLY A 112 -9.30 0.40 5.55
CA GLY A 112 -9.11 1.73 4.99
C GLY A 112 -7.87 2.44 5.54
N LEU A 113 -7.73 3.72 5.18
CA LEU A 113 -6.53 4.51 5.45
C LEU A 113 -6.36 4.88 6.92
N ASP A 114 -7.44 5.16 7.65
CA ASP A 114 -7.37 5.50 9.08
C ASP A 114 -6.82 4.34 9.91
N GLU A 115 -7.36 3.14 9.69
CA GLU A 115 -6.87 1.91 10.32
C GLU A 115 -5.44 1.60 9.90
N LEU A 116 -5.09 1.81 8.62
CA LEU A 116 -3.73 1.60 8.13
C LEU A 116 -2.74 2.54 8.83
N LEU A 117 -3.10 3.81 8.99
CA LEU A 117 -2.30 4.79 9.70
C LEU A 117 -2.15 4.42 11.18
N ALA A 118 -3.25 4.08 11.85
CA ALA A 118 -3.25 3.70 13.26
C ALA A 118 -2.37 2.46 13.51
N CYS A 119 -2.53 1.41 12.71
CA CYS A 119 -1.75 0.17 12.83
C CYS A 119 -0.27 0.34 12.43
N SER A 120 0.09 1.39 11.69
CA SER A 120 1.49 1.68 11.37
C SER A 120 2.26 2.27 12.54
N SER A 121 1.57 2.84 13.53
CA SER A 121 2.20 3.44 14.71
C SER A 121 2.94 2.37 15.52
N GLY A 122 4.23 2.60 15.78
CA GLY A 122 5.07 1.69 16.56
C GLY A 122 5.65 0.49 15.79
N LEU A 123 5.36 0.33 14.50
CA LEU A 123 6.03 -0.68 13.67
C LEU A 123 7.42 -0.18 13.23
N PRO A 124 8.43 -1.06 13.22
CA PRO A 124 9.77 -0.67 12.80
C PRO A 124 9.78 -0.32 11.31
N PRO A 125 10.31 0.85 10.91
CA PRO A 125 10.59 1.15 9.51
C PRO A 125 11.62 0.17 8.98
N THR A 126 11.41 -0.31 7.76
CA THR A 126 12.35 -1.24 7.12
C THR A 126 13.01 -0.53 5.94
N THR A 127 14.30 -0.24 6.06
CA THR A 127 15.14 0.33 4.98
C THR A 127 15.95 -0.74 4.27
N GLU A 128 16.32 -1.81 4.96
CA GLU A 128 17.17 -2.89 4.42
C GLU A 128 16.40 -4.11 3.91
N ASN A 129 15.15 -4.31 4.37
CA ASN A 129 14.30 -5.43 3.93
C ASN A 129 13.05 -4.94 3.22
N LEU A 130 12.70 -5.65 2.15
CA LEU A 130 11.47 -5.47 1.39
C LEU A 130 10.27 -5.96 2.21
N VAL A 131 9.13 -5.27 2.10
CA VAL A 131 7.86 -5.81 2.59
C VAL A 131 7.47 -6.98 1.70
N VAL A 132 7.13 -8.13 2.30
CA VAL A 132 6.67 -9.31 1.58
C VAL A 132 5.15 -9.43 1.74
N PRO A 133 4.39 -9.58 0.66
CA PRO A 133 2.94 -9.75 0.75
C PRO A 133 2.58 -11.08 1.42
N ALA A 134 1.74 -11.01 2.45
CA ALA A 134 1.16 -12.15 3.14
C ALA A 134 -0.20 -12.49 2.52
N TYR A 135 -0.27 -13.58 1.77
CA TYR A 135 -1.51 -14.02 1.10
C TYR A 135 -2.45 -14.83 2.01
N GLY A 136 -1.94 -15.26 3.15
CA GLY A 136 -2.72 -16.01 4.12
C GLY A 136 -3.23 -17.36 3.62
N ARG A 137 -2.54 -18.01 2.68
CA ARG A 137 -2.81 -19.39 2.25
C ARG A 137 -1.57 -20.00 1.60
N GLU A 138 -1.51 -21.32 1.59
CA GLU A 138 -0.53 -22.01 0.76
C GLU A 138 -0.82 -21.79 -0.73
N PRO A 139 0.23 -21.70 -1.56
CA PRO A 139 0.09 -21.74 -3.01
C PRO A 139 -0.65 -23.02 -3.43
N ALA A 140 -1.79 -22.88 -4.13
CA ALA A 140 -2.47 -24.03 -4.72
C ALA A 140 -1.78 -24.40 -6.05
N LEU A 141 -0.62 -25.04 -5.95
CA LEU A 141 0.14 -25.56 -7.07
C LEU A 141 -0.27 -27.02 -7.34
N GLY A 142 -1.52 -27.25 -7.73
CA GLY A 142 -2.04 -28.60 -8.01
C GLY A 142 -3.47 -28.58 -8.57
N PRO A 143 -3.95 -29.69 -9.14
CA PRO A 143 -5.34 -29.80 -9.59
C PRO A 143 -6.30 -29.63 -8.41
N SER A 144 -7.43 -28.94 -8.64
CA SER A 144 -8.48 -28.79 -7.62
C SER A 144 -8.93 -30.18 -7.14
N PRO A 145 -9.04 -30.42 -5.83
CA PRO A 145 -9.59 -31.68 -5.33
C PRO A 145 -10.99 -31.87 -5.91
N SER A 146 -11.20 -33.03 -6.54
CA SER A 146 -12.45 -33.50 -7.16
C SER A 146 -13.52 -33.80 -6.12
#